data_AF-A0A7X4H6J3-F1
#
_entry.id   AF-A0A7X4H6J3-F1
#
_cell.length_a   1.000
_cell.length_b   1.000
_cell.length_c   1.000
_cell.angle_alpha   90.00
_cell.angle_beta   90.00
_cell.angle_gamma   90.00
#
_symmetry.space_group_name_H-M   'P 1'
#
loop_
_entity.id
_entity.type
_entity.pdbx_description
1 polymer ?
#
loop_
_entity_poly.entity_id
_entity_poly.type
_entity_poly.pdbx_seq_one_letter_code
_entity_poly.pdbx_strand_id
1 'polypeptide(L)'
;SLQAAEASLRQSQASLRAGAGVFYPQLDLSLSAQRQRQSPLRAAGAGAGVYNLVTLSVAVSYALDVFGGQRRAVEALAAQADAQHAALQGAYLTLSGNVVNSLIARAAYRAQIEATSRFIARQQDQLAIAEARATAGIAPYTDVLAVRSQLAASRALLPPLLHKQDQADHLLASLSGVSPGQWRAPVLELAALALPAQLPLSLPSELVRQRPDVLAAEARLHGASAAIGVATAALLPSLRLD
;
A
#
# COMPACT_ATOMS: atom_id res chain seq x y z
N SER A 1 -2.43 -0.22 3.04
CA SER A 1 -3.74 -0.27 2.37
C SER A 1 -3.75 0.74 1.23
N LEU A 2 -4.66 0.61 0.26
CA LEU A 2 -4.78 1.55 -0.86
C LEU A 2 -5.10 2.97 -0.38
N GLN A 3 -6.04 3.11 0.56
CA GLN A 3 -6.41 4.39 1.17
C GLN A 3 -5.22 5.11 1.84
N ALA A 4 -4.30 4.36 2.47
CA ALA A 4 -3.10 4.96 3.04
C ALA A 4 -2.17 5.54 1.95
N ALA A 5 -1.98 4.80 0.84
CA ALA A 5 -1.19 5.28 -0.29
C ALA A 5 -1.83 6.53 -0.95
N GLU A 6 -3.16 6.55 -1.10
CA GLU A 6 -3.89 7.73 -1.59
C GLU A 6 -3.76 8.93 -0.64
N ALA A 7 -3.83 8.69 0.68
CA ALA A 7 -3.63 9.74 1.68
C ALA A 7 -2.21 10.31 1.63
N SER A 8 -1.19 9.46 1.49
CA SER A 8 0.21 9.89 1.32
C SER A 8 0.42 10.71 0.05
N LEU A 9 -0.21 10.33 -1.07
CA LEU A 9 -0.20 11.13 -2.30
C LEU A 9 -0.86 12.51 -2.08
N ARG A 10 -2.06 12.54 -1.47
CA ARG A 10 -2.75 13.81 -1.17
C ARG A 10 -1.93 14.71 -0.27
N GLN A 11 -1.28 14.16 0.75
CA GLN A 11 -0.37 14.89 1.63
C GLN A 11 0.79 15.50 0.81
N SER A 12 1.44 14.72 -0.04
CA SER A 12 2.56 15.21 -0.86
C SER A 12 2.13 16.31 -1.85
N GLN A 13 0.95 16.17 -2.46
CA GLN A 13 0.38 17.19 -3.35
C GLN A 13 0.00 18.47 -2.58
N ALA A 14 -0.45 18.35 -1.33
CA ALA A 14 -0.71 19.50 -0.47
C ALA A 14 0.60 20.21 -0.10
N SER A 15 1.65 19.46 0.25
CA SER A 15 2.99 20.03 0.50
C SER A 15 3.55 20.73 -0.72
N LEU A 16 3.41 20.16 -1.92
CA LEU A 16 3.79 20.81 -3.17
C LEU A 16 3.04 22.13 -3.38
N ARG A 17 1.72 22.12 -3.21
CA ARG A 17 0.89 23.34 -3.35
C ARG A 17 1.27 24.41 -2.33
N ALA A 18 1.53 24.03 -1.08
CA ALA A 18 1.99 24.94 -0.04
C ALA A 18 3.39 25.50 -0.38
N GLY A 19 4.30 24.65 -0.83
CA GLY A 19 5.66 25.04 -1.23
C GLY A 19 5.68 26.01 -2.41
N ALA A 20 4.78 25.83 -3.39
CA ALA A 20 4.62 26.76 -4.52
C ALA A 20 4.21 28.19 -4.08
N GLY A 21 3.69 28.34 -2.86
CA GLY A 21 3.40 29.64 -2.25
C GLY A 21 4.62 30.56 -2.17
N VAL A 22 5.84 30.00 -2.11
CA VAL A 22 7.09 30.76 -2.01
C VAL A 22 7.33 31.71 -3.19
N PHE A 23 6.69 31.49 -4.34
CA PHE A 23 6.80 32.37 -5.50
C PHE A 23 5.94 33.63 -5.41
N TYR A 24 5.13 33.75 -4.35
CA TYR A 24 4.24 34.88 -4.12
C TYR A 24 4.65 35.63 -2.83
N PRO A 25 4.37 36.94 -2.74
CA PRO A 25 4.56 37.69 -1.51
C PRO A 25 3.73 37.08 -0.38
N GLN A 26 4.36 36.88 0.76
CA GLN A 26 3.73 36.40 1.99
C GLN A 26 3.24 37.61 2.79
N LEU A 27 2.04 37.51 3.34
CA LEU A 27 1.46 38.54 4.19
C LEU A 27 1.13 37.92 5.54
N ASP A 28 1.78 38.43 6.58
CA ASP A 28 1.59 37.99 7.96
C ASP A 28 0.91 39.10 8.76
N LEU A 29 -0.23 38.78 9.37
CA LEU A 29 -0.94 39.66 10.29
C LEU A 29 -0.71 39.17 11.72
N SER A 30 -0.22 40.06 12.57
CA SER A 30 0.14 39.74 13.95
C SER A 30 -0.48 40.74 14.92
N LEU A 31 -1.07 40.23 16.00
CA LEU A 31 -1.55 41.02 17.12
C LEU A 31 -0.85 40.51 18.37
N SER A 32 -0.15 41.39 19.06
CA SER A 32 0.53 41.07 20.31
C SER A 32 0.10 42.03 21.41
N ALA A 33 -0.03 41.50 22.63
CA ALA A 33 -0.27 42.29 23.83
C ALA A 33 0.73 41.85 24.90
N GLN A 34 1.53 42.78 25.39
CA GLN A 34 2.58 42.53 26.36
C GLN A 34 2.48 43.52 27.51
N ARG A 35 2.66 43.05 28.74
CA ARG A 35 2.81 43.91 29.91
C ARG A 35 4.27 43.94 30.30
N GLN A 36 4.89 45.11 30.26
CA GLN A 36 6.29 45.29 30.59
C GLN A 36 6.45 46.19 31.80
N ARG A 37 7.41 45.83 32.65
CA ARG A 37 7.92 46.68 33.73
C ARG A 37 9.33 47.08 33.36
N GLN A 38 9.56 48.37 33.10
CA GLN A 38 10.92 48.86 32.86
C GLN A 38 11.66 49.09 34.17
N SER A 39 12.91 48.62 34.22
CA SER A 39 13.83 48.92 35.31
C SER A 39 14.38 50.33 35.14
N PRO A 40 14.50 51.13 36.21
CA PRO A 40 14.98 52.50 36.16
C PRO A 40 16.45 52.63 35.70
N LEU A 41 17.21 51.53 35.66
CA LEU A 41 18.56 51.48 35.08
C LEU A 41 18.61 51.53 33.54
N ARG A 42 17.49 51.23 32.86
CA ARG A 42 17.39 51.22 31.38
C ARG A 42 16.67 52.43 30.80
N ALA A 43 15.87 53.12 31.60
CA ALA A 43 15.15 54.32 31.18
C ALA A 43 15.95 55.52 31.66
N ALA A 44 16.66 56.21 30.77
CA ALA A 44 17.55 57.34 31.05
C ALA A 44 16.83 58.51 31.75
N GLY A 45 16.54 58.38 33.05
CA GLY A 45 15.82 59.35 33.87
C GLY A 45 14.29 59.25 33.87
N ALA A 46 13.66 58.43 33.02
CA ALA A 46 12.22 58.19 33.09
C ALA A 46 11.94 57.07 34.12
N GLY A 47 11.22 57.39 35.19
CA GLY A 47 11.00 56.48 36.32
C GLY A 47 10.47 55.09 35.95
N ALA A 48 10.68 54.12 36.84
CA ALA A 48 10.24 52.74 36.66
C ALA A 48 8.70 52.67 36.49
N GLY A 49 8.24 52.27 35.30
CA GLY A 49 6.82 52.19 34.96
C GLY A 49 6.39 50.79 34.54
N VAL A 50 5.16 50.41 34.92
CA VAL A 50 4.46 49.26 34.34
C VAL A 50 3.52 49.78 33.26
N TYR A 51 3.66 49.29 32.04
CA TYR A 51 2.78 49.64 30.93
C TYR A 51 2.33 48.39 30.19
N ASN A 52 1.22 48.54 29.46
CA ASN A 52 0.74 47.55 28.52
C ASN A 52 1.07 48.05 27.10
N LEU A 53 1.63 47.18 26.27
CA LEU A 53 1.90 47.41 24.87
C LEU A 53 0.99 46.50 24.07
N VAL A 54 0.17 47.07 23.20
CA VAL A 54 -0.63 46.32 22.23
C VAL A 54 -0.15 46.72 20.84
N THR A 55 0.35 45.76 20.08
CA THR A 55 0.92 45.99 18.74
C THR A 55 0.14 45.16 17.73
N LEU A 56 -0.48 45.85 16.77
CA LEU A 56 -0.99 45.27 15.53
C LEU A 56 0.04 45.54 14.43
N SER A 57 0.60 44.48 13.84
CA SER A 57 1.59 44.58 12.78
C SER A 57 1.24 43.69 11.59
N VAL A 58 1.42 44.25 10.39
CA VAL A 58 1.39 43.53 9.13
C VAL A 58 2.82 43.47 8.60
N ALA A 59 3.31 42.28 8.30
CA ALA A 59 4.58 42.08 7.61
C ALA A 59 4.30 41.54 6.21
N VAL A 60 4.93 42.13 5.19
CA VAL A 60 4.89 41.61 3.83
C VAL A 60 6.29 41.19 3.49
N SER A 61 6.50 39.90 3.19
CA SER A 61 7.82 39.42 2.79
C SER A 61 7.81 38.75 1.43
N TYR A 62 8.81 39.03 0.62
CA TYR A 62 8.97 38.44 -0.70
C TYR A 62 10.41 38.01 -0.95
N ALA A 63 10.61 36.70 -1.11
CA ALA A 63 11.91 36.12 -1.44
C ALA A 63 12.12 36.15 -2.96
N LEU A 64 13.14 36.88 -3.41
CA LEU A 64 13.49 36.93 -4.83
C LEU A 64 14.34 35.71 -5.18
N ASP A 65 13.78 34.80 -5.98
CA ASP A 65 14.46 33.58 -6.43
C ASP A 65 15.37 33.85 -7.65
N VAL A 66 16.44 34.63 -7.42
CA VAL A 66 17.42 35.02 -8.44
C VAL A 66 18.28 33.82 -8.87
N PHE A 67 18.69 33.00 -7.90
CA PHE A 67 19.60 31.88 -8.11
C PHE A 67 18.89 30.52 -8.24
N GLY A 68 17.56 30.50 -8.21
CA GLY A 68 16.76 29.30 -8.45
C GLY A 68 16.64 28.34 -7.26
N GLY A 69 17.08 28.73 -6.06
CA GLY A 69 16.99 27.90 -4.85
C GLY A 69 15.56 27.52 -4.50
N GLN A 70 14.61 28.47 -4.63
CA GLN A 70 13.19 28.19 -4.36
C GLN A 70 12.56 27.34 -5.47
N ARG A 71 12.91 27.61 -6.74
CA ARG A 71 12.53 26.75 -7.87
C ARG A 71 12.97 25.30 -7.66
N ARG A 72 14.22 25.07 -7.26
CA ARG A 72 14.75 23.73 -6.98
C ARG A 72 14.07 23.09 -5.75
N ALA A 73 13.71 23.87 -4.73
CA ALA A 73 12.97 23.35 -3.58
C ALA A 73 11.57 22.86 -3.97
N VAL A 74 10.85 23.62 -4.80
CA VAL A 74 9.53 23.21 -5.33
C VAL A 74 9.65 22.03 -6.29
N GLU A 75 10.70 21.98 -7.11
CA GLU A 75 11.01 20.82 -7.96
C GLU A 75 11.21 19.54 -7.13
N ALA A 76 11.91 19.64 -5.98
CA ALA A 76 12.07 18.50 -5.08
C ALA A 76 10.73 18.04 -4.48
N LEU A 77 9.83 18.97 -4.14
CA LEU A 77 8.48 18.64 -3.68
C LEU A 77 7.63 17.98 -4.78
N ALA A 78 7.80 18.41 -6.03
CA ALA A 78 7.11 17.82 -7.17
C ALA A 78 7.58 16.38 -7.40
N ALA A 79 8.89 16.16 -7.40
CA ALA A 79 9.48 14.83 -7.50
C ALA A 79 9.04 13.90 -6.35
N GLN A 80 8.89 14.43 -5.13
CA GLN A 80 8.32 13.66 -4.02
C GLN A 80 6.85 13.27 -4.27
N ALA A 81 6.04 14.15 -4.87
CA ALA A 81 4.66 13.84 -5.24
C ALA A 81 4.60 12.75 -6.32
N ASP A 82 5.49 12.80 -7.32
CA ASP A 82 5.61 11.78 -8.36
C ASP A 82 6.01 10.43 -7.77
N ALA A 83 6.93 10.42 -6.79
CA ALA A 83 7.31 9.19 -6.08
C ALA A 83 6.11 8.58 -5.32
N GLN A 84 5.26 9.40 -4.70
CA GLN A 84 4.03 8.91 -4.05
C GLN A 84 2.99 8.43 -5.06
N HIS A 85 2.91 9.06 -6.24
CA HIS A 85 2.03 8.62 -7.32
C HIS A 85 2.43 7.21 -7.79
N ALA A 86 3.71 7.01 -8.07
CA ALA A 86 4.24 5.71 -8.46
C ALA A 86 4.06 4.66 -7.35
N ALA A 87 4.24 5.04 -6.07
CA ALA A 87 3.94 4.15 -4.95
C ALA A 87 2.46 3.71 -4.90
N LEU A 88 1.51 4.61 -5.20
CA LEU A 88 0.09 4.28 -5.31
C LEU A 88 -0.19 3.30 -6.45
N GLN A 89 0.40 3.52 -7.62
CA GLN A 89 0.30 2.59 -8.75
C GLN A 89 0.85 1.20 -8.39
N GLY A 90 1.99 1.14 -7.70
CA GLY A 90 2.58 -0.11 -7.21
C GLY A 90 1.68 -0.83 -6.20
N ALA A 91 1.04 -0.08 -5.30
CA ALA A 91 0.06 -0.63 -4.36
C ALA A 91 -1.16 -1.22 -5.08
N TYR A 92 -1.68 -0.53 -6.10
CA TYR A 92 -2.81 -1.01 -6.92
C TYR A 92 -2.47 -2.28 -7.70
N LEU A 93 -1.29 -2.31 -8.33
CA LEU A 93 -0.79 -3.49 -9.05
C LEU A 93 -0.63 -4.70 -8.13
N THR A 94 -0.01 -4.49 -6.95
CA THR A 94 0.18 -5.54 -5.94
C THR A 94 -1.17 -6.06 -5.42
N LEU A 95 -2.11 -5.15 -5.13
CA LEU A 95 -3.46 -5.52 -4.69
C LEU A 95 -4.17 -6.37 -5.75
N SER A 96 -4.18 -5.92 -7.00
CA SER A 96 -4.81 -6.62 -8.11
C SER A 96 -4.21 -8.01 -8.33
N GLY A 97 -2.88 -8.11 -8.31
CA GLY A 97 -2.17 -9.39 -8.42
C GLY A 97 -2.48 -10.34 -7.26
N ASN A 98 -2.50 -9.84 -6.03
CA ASN A 98 -2.84 -10.64 -4.86
C ASN A 98 -4.29 -11.15 -4.89
N VAL A 99 -5.24 -10.32 -5.36
CA VAL A 99 -6.65 -10.73 -5.53
C VAL A 99 -6.75 -11.85 -6.56
N VAL A 100 -6.15 -11.69 -7.74
CA VAL A 100 -6.17 -12.70 -8.81
C VAL A 100 -5.52 -14.00 -8.35
N ASN A 101 -4.33 -13.94 -7.75
CA ASN A 101 -3.63 -15.12 -7.24
C ASN A 101 -4.45 -15.86 -6.18
N SER A 102 -5.10 -15.11 -5.27
CA SER A 102 -5.94 -15.69 -4.22
C SER A 102 -7.20 -16.35 -4.79
N LEU A 103 -7.84 -15.74 -5.81
CA LEU A 103 -8.98 -16.33 -6.51
C LEU A 103 -8.61 -17.64 -7.22
N ILE A 104 -7.48 -17.66 -7.93
CA ILE A 104 -6.99 -18.86 -8.63
C ILE A 104 -6.65 -19.96 -7.61
N ALA A 105 -5.93 -19.63 -6.53
CA ALA A 105 -5.60 -20.57 -5.47
C ALA A 105 -6.86 -21.18 -4.83
N ARG A 106 -7.86 -20.34 -4.53
CA ARG A 106 -9.15 -20.79 -4.00
C ARG A 106 -9.87 -21.75 -4.95
N ALA A 107 -9.94 -21.41 -6.24
CA ALA A 107 -10.54 -22.27 -7.26
C ALA A 107 -9.81 -23.62 -7.37
N ALA A 108 -8.48 -23.62 -7.27
CA ALA A 108 -7.67 -24.83 -7.22
C ALA A 108 -7.94 -25.68 -5.98
N TYR A 109 -8.05 -25.08 -4.79
CA TYR A 109 -8.42 -25.83 -3.57
C TYR A 109 -9.81 -26.43 -3.66
N ARG A 110 -10.80 -25.70 -4.21
CA ARG A 110 -12.14 -26.25 -4.47
C ARG A 110 -12.08 -27.46 -5.38
N ALA A 111 -11.34 -27.36 -6.50
CA ALA A 111 -11.19 -28.47 -7.44
C ALA A 111 -10.49 -29.69 -6.80
N GLN A 112 -9.49 -29.46 -5.94
CA GLN A 112 -8.83 -30.52 -5.17
C GLN A 112 -9.78 -31.19 -4.17
N ILE A 113 -10.57 -30.40 -3.41
CA ILE A 113 -11.57 -30.93 -2.47
C ILE A 113 -12.58 -31.82 -3.21
N GLU A 114 -13.07 -31.37 -4.36
CA GLU A 114 -14.03 -32.14 -5.16
C GLU A 114 -13.41 -33.45 -5.70
N ALA A 115 -12.19 -33.39 -6.22
CA ALA A 115 -11.48 -34.57 -6.70
C ALA A 115 -11.19 -35.58 -5.57
N THR A 116 -10.71 -35.10 -4.41
CA THR A 116 -10.46 -35.93 -3.22
C THR A 116 -11.75 -36.53 -2.68
N SER A 117 -12.85 -35.77 -2.66
CA SER A 117 -14.16 -36.28 -2.21
C SER A 117 -14.67 -37.39 -3.12
N ARG A 118 -14.54 -37.23 -4.45
CA ARG A 118 -14.87 -38.30 -5.41
C ARG A 118 -13.99 -39.53 -5.23
N PHE A 119 -12.69 -39.34 -4.97
CA PHE A 119 -11.76 -40.45 -4.70
C PHE A 119 -12.11 -41.21 -3.42
N ILE A 120 -12.51 -40.49 -2.35
CA ILE A 120 -12.99 -41.09 -1.10
C ILE A 120 -14.27 -41.90 -1.36
N ALA A 121 -15.23 -41.37 -2.13
CA ALA A 121 -16.46 -42.09 -2.47
C ALA A 121 -16.16 -43.42 -3.17
N ARG A 122 -15.24 -43.43 -4.13
CA ARG A 122 -14.82 -44.68 -4.81
C ARG A 122 -14.13 -45.68 -3.87
N GLN A 123 -13.35 -45.22 -2.90
CA GLN A 123 -12.76 -46.09 -1.89
C GLN A 123 -13.79 -46.64 -0.90
N GLN A 124 -14.88 -45.92 -0.63
CA GLN A 124 -15.99 -46.45 0.15
C GLN A 124 -16.68 -47.60 -0.59
N ASP A 125 -16.89 -47.48 -1.90
CA ASP A 125 -17.42 -48.57 -2.73
C ASP A 125 -16.48 -49.79 -2.70
N GLN A 126 -15.16 -49.57 -2.80
CA GLN A 126 -14.16 -50.63 -2.69
C GLN A 126 -14.18 -51.33 -1.33
N LEU A 127 -14.35 -50.56 -0.24
CA LEU A 127 -14.47 -51.13 1.10
C LEU A 127 -15.70 -52.03 1.21
N ALA A 128 -16.84 -51.59 0.68
CA ALA A 128 -18.07 -52.38 0.67
C ALA A 128 -17.90 -53.71 -0.10
N ILE A 129 -17.21 -53.67 -1.24
CA ILE A 129 -16.88 -54.88 -2.03
C ILE A 129 -15.94 -55.81 -1.24
N ALA A 130 -14.90 -55.26 -0.59
CA ALA A 130 -13.96 -56.06 0.21
C ALA A 130 -14.67 -56.72 1.40
N GLU A 131 -15.52 -55.98 2.11
CA GLU A 131 -16.34 -56.49 3.22
C GLU A 131 -17.26 -57.63 2.75
N ALA A 132 -17.96 -57.46 1.63
CA ALA A 132 -18.81 -58.50 1.05
C ALA A 132 -18.04 -59.78 0.70
N ARG A 133 -16.84 -59.66 0.10
CA ARG A 133 -15.98 -60.81 -0.24
C ARG A 133 -15.45 -61.53 0.99
N ALA A 134 -15.10 -60.80 2.05
CA ALA A 134 -14.67 -61.37 3.31
C ALA A 134 -15.81 -62.12 4.01
N THR A 135 -17.02 -61.54 4.07
CA THR A 135 -18.20 -62.20 4.64
C THR A 135 -18.60 -63.46 3.86
N ALA A 136 -18.39 -63.48 2.55
CA ALA A 136 -18.62 -64.66 1.71
C ALA A 136 -17.50 -65.72 1.82
N GLY A 137 -16.41 -65.46 2.55
CA GLY A 137 -15.28 -66.39 2.70
C GLY A 137 -14.37 -66.49 1.47
N ILE A 138 -14.47 -65.54 0.52
CA ILE A 138 -13.74 -65.56 -0.76
C ILE A 138 -12.43 -64.75 -0.66
N ALA A 139 -12.26 -63.93 0.39
CA ALA A 139 -11.06 -63.12 0.62
C ALA A 139 -10.75 -63.03 2.13
N PRO A 140 -9.47 -62.85 2.51
CA PRO A 140 -9.08 -62.69 3.91
C PRO A 140 -9.50 -61.32 4.46
N TYR A 141 -9.80 -61.26 5.76
CA TYR A 141 -10.17 -60.01 6.44
C TYR A 141 -9.05 -58.96 6.44
N THR A 142 -7.80 -59.36 6.24
CA THR A 142 -6.65 -58.45 6.08
C THR A 142 -6.84 -57.49 4.90
N ASP A 143 -7.55 -57.91 3.84
CA ASP A 143 -7.83 -57.06 2.68
C ASP A 143 -8.80 -55.92 3.06
N VAL A 144 -9.80 -56.22 3.89
CA VAL A 144 -10.72 -55.22 4.45
C VAL A 144 -9.95 -54.18 5.28
N LEU A 145 -9.02 -54.64 6.11
CA LEU A 145 -8.20 -53.75 6.93
C LEU A 145 -7.28 -52.86 6.07
N ALA A 146 -6.72 -53.40 4.99
CA ALA A 146 -5.89 -52.63 4.06
C ALA A 146 -6.69 -51.51 3.38
N VAL A 147 -7.87 -51.83 2.83
CA VAL A 147 -8.75 -50.83 2.18
C VAL A 147 -9.26 -49.80 3.20
N ARG A 148 -9.63 -50.24 4.41
CA ARG A 148 -10.08 -49.34 5.48
C ARG A 148 -8.97 -48.35 5.90
N SER A 149 -7.72 -48.82 5.97
CA SER A 149 -6.54 -47.98 6.25
C SER A 149 -6.32 -46.95 5.13
N GLN A 150 -6.40 -47.36 3.86
CA GLN A 150 -6.28 -46.45 2.71
C GLN A 150 -7.39 -45.39 2.67
N LEU A 151 -8.64 -45.78 2.95
CA LEU A 151 -9.76 -44.86 3.06
C LEU A 151 -9.55 -43.84 4.18
N ALA A 152 -9.07 -44.28 5.35
CA ALA A 152 -8.77 -43.39 6.47
C ALA A 152 -7.65 -42.39 6.11
N ALA A 153 -6.57 -42.85 5.47
CA ALA A 153 -5.50 -41.99 5.00
C ALA A 153 -5.99 -40.96 3.97
N SER A 154 -6.87 -41.37 3.05
CA SER A 154 -7.45 -40.47 2.05
C SER A 154 -8.38 -39.42 2.66
N ARG A 155 -9.20 -39.81 3.66
CA ARG A 155 -10.04 -38.87 4.41
C ARG A 155 -9.22 -37.82 5.15
N ALA A 156 -8.04 -38.18 5.65
CA ALA A 156 -7.13 -37.25 6.31
C ALA A 156 -6.58 -36.15 5.39
N LEU A 157 -6.70 -36.29 4.06
CA LEU A 157 -6.30 -35.27 3.09
C LEU A 157 -7.30 -34.10 3.00
N LEU A 158 -8.56 -34.28 3.42
CA LEU A 158 -9.60 -33.25 3.29
C LEU A 158 -9.43 -32.05 4.24
N PRO A 159 -9.19 -32.22 5.56
CA PRO A 159 -9.13 -31.09 6.48
C PRO A 159 -8.06 -30.04 6.11
N PRO A 160 -6.83 -30.41 5.68
CA PRO A 160 -5.86 -29.43 5.21
C PRO A 160 -6.32 -28.64 3.97
N LEU A 161 -7.07 -29.27 3.06
CA LEU A 161 -7.60 -28.59 1.87
C LEU A 161 -8.73 -27.61 2.20
N LEU A 162 -9.63 -28.00 3.10
CA LEU A 162 -10.67 -27.11 3.63
C LEU A 162 -10.05 -25.89 4.32
N HIS A 163 -9.03 -26.13 5.15
CA HIS A 163 -8.31 -25.04 5.81
C HIS A 163 -7.66 -24.07 4.82
N LYS A 164 -7.04 -24.57 3.73
CA LYS A 164 -6.47 -23.73 2.68
C LYS A 164 -7.54 -22.91 1.94
N GLN A 165 -8.71 -23.49 1.71
CA GLN A 165 -9.85 -22.76 1.15
C GLN A 165 -10.31 -21.62 2.08
N ASP A 166 -10.46 -21.89 3.38
CA ASP A 166 -10.84 -20.89 4.37
C ASP A 166 -9.81 -19.75 4.47
N GLN A 167 -8.51 -20.08 4.45
CA GLN A 167 -7.43 -19.10 4.43
C GLN A 167 -7.50 -18.21 3.18
N ALA A 168 -7.76 -18.79 2.01
CA ALA A 168 -7.92 -18.02 0.78
C ALA A 168 -9.15 -17.10 0.84
N ASP A 169 -10.25 -17.57 1.44
CA ASP A 169 -11.47 -16.76 1.63
C ASP A 169 -11.25 -15.59 2.59
N HIS A 170 -10.55 -15.81 3.71
CA HIS A 170 -10.18 -14.74 4.64
C HIS A 170 -9.24 -13.71 4.00
N LEU A 171 -8.28 -14.16 3.18
CA LEU A 171 -7.38 -13.27 2.46
C LEU A 171 -8.14 -12.41 1.45
N LEU A 172 -9.05 -13.01 0.67
CA LEU A 172 -9.90 -12.29 -0.29
C LEU A 172 -10.80 -11.26 0.38
N ALA A 173 -11.38 -11.58 1.54
CA ALA A 173 -12.15 -10.64 2.35
C ALA A 173 -11.30 -9.42 2.75
N SER A 174 -10.10 -9.68 3.28
CA SER A 174 -9.14 -8.63 3.70
C SER A 174 -8.71 -7.74 2.53
N LEU A 175 -8.38 -8.33 1.37
CA LEU A 175 -8.01 -7.59 0.16
C LEU A 175 -9.17 -6.76 -0.40
N SER A 176 -10.41 -7.22 -0.21
CA SER A 176 -11.63 -6.50 -0.63
C SER A 176 -12.09 -5.45 0.39
N GLY A 177 -11.40 -5.34 1.54
CA GLY A 177 -11.73 -4.38 2.58
C GLY A 177 -12.99 -4.73 3.39
N VAL A 178 -13.38 -6.00 3.43
CA VAL A 178 -14.55 -6.47 4.21
C VAL A 178 -14.12 -7.48 5.29
N SER A 179 -14.94 -7.60 6.33
CA SER A 179 -14.70 -8.61 7.36
C SER A 179 -14.93 -10.03 6.81
N PRO A 180 -14.12 -11.04 7.20
CA PRO A 180 -14.30 -12.43 6.76
C PRO A 180 -15.72 -12.97 6.95
N GLY A 181 -16.42 -12.58 8.02
CA GLY A 181 -17.79 -13.03 8.30
C GLY A 181 -18.86 -12.46 7.36
N GLN A 182 -18.54 -11.40 6.60
CA GLN A 182 -19.46 -10.77 5.64
C GLN A 182 -19.12 -11.11 4.19
N TRP A 183 -17.94 -11.70 3.96
CA TRP A 183 -17.50 -12.04 2.62
C TRP A 183 -18.28 -13.23 2.07
N ARG A 184 -18.67 -13.11 0.81
CA ARG A 184 -19.26 -14.22 0.05
C ARG A 184 -18.38 -14.46 -1.15
N ALA A 185 -17.80 -15.64 -1.20
CA ALA A 185 -16.91 -15.98 -2.27
C ALA A 185 -17.67 -16.11 -3.59
N PRO A 186 -17.14 -15.58 -4.70
CA PRO A 186 -17.68 -15.83 -6.02
C PRO A 186 -17.56 -17.31 -6.37
N VAL A 187 -18.55 -17.83 -7.09
CA VAL A 187 -18.49 -19.18 -7.67
C VAL A 187 -17.60 -19.11 -8.90
N LEU A 188 -16.33 -19.50 -8.73
CA LEU A 188 -15.34 -19.57 -9.79
C LEU A 188 -14.82 -21.00 -9.88
N GLU A 189 -15.00 -21.62 -11.05
CA GLU A 189 -14.45 -22.94 -11.33
C GLU A 189 -13.08 -22.81 -11.97
N LEU A 190 -12.12 -23.61 -11.53
CA LEU A 190 -10.76 -23.59 -12.11
C LEU A 190 -10.79 -23.85 -13.62
N ALA A 191 -11.67 -24.75 -14.08
CA ALA A 191 -11.82 -25.09 -15.49
C ALA A 191 -12.41 -23.96 -16.34
N ALA A 192 -13.05 -22.96 -15.73
CA ALA A 192 -13.58 -21.79 -16.43
C ALA A 192 -12.51 -20.71 -16.67
N LEU A 193 -11.33 -20.83 -16.07
CA LEU A 193 -10.23 -19.89 -16.26
C LEU A 193 -9.47 -20.20 -17.55
N ALA A 194 -9.50 -19.24 -18.48
CA ALA A 194 -8.74 -19.31 -19.72
C ALA A 194 -7.61 -18.26 -19.71
N LEU A 195 -6.44 -18.66 -20.18
CA LEU A 195 -5.33 -17.72 -20.42
C LEU A 195 -5.61 -16.89 -21.67
N PRO A 196 -5.15 -15.63 -21.73
CA PRO A 196 -5.21 -14.83 -22.95
C PRO A 196 -4.45 -15.54 -24.09
N ALA A 197 -5.06 -15.64 -25.27
CA ALA A 197 -4.42 -16.27 -26.44
C ALA A 197 -3.23 -15.46 -26.97
N GLN A 198 -3.19 -14.16 -26.67
CA GLN A 198 -2.12 -13.25 -27.06
C GLN A 198 -1.69 -12.47 -25.82
N LEU A 199 -0.40 -12.56 -25.49
CA LEU A 199 0.23 -11.67 -24.53
C LEU A 199 0.93 -10.56 -25.33
N PRO A 200 0.82 -9.29 -24.91
CA PRO A 200 1.54 -8.22 -25.57
C PRO A 200 3.05 -8.49 -25.52
N LEU A 201 3.67 -8.57 -26.70
CA LEU A 201 5.11 -8.67 -26.84
C LEU A 201 5.71 -7.27 -26.64
N SER A 202 5.99 -6.90 -25.40
CA SER A 202 6.77 -5.69 -25.11
C SER A 202 8.26 -6.00 -25.08
N LEU A 203 9.09 -5.09 -25.58
CA LEU A 203 10.54 -5.18 -25.39
C LEU A 203 10.85 -5.11 -23.87
N PRO A 204 11.78 -5.92 -23.35
CA PRO A 204 12.09 -5.93 -21.92
C PRO A 204 12.47 -4.55 -21.35
N SER A 205 13.09 -3.69 -22.16
CA SER A 205 13.51 -2.33 -21.79
C SER A 205 12.33 -1.37 -21.60
N GLU A 206 11.26 -1.49 -22.39
CA GLU A 206 10.06 -0.66 -22.25
C GLU A 206 9.25 -1.07 -21.02
N LEU A 207 9.24 -2.37 -20.71
CA LEU A 207 8.56 -2.92 -19.54
C LEU A 207 9.19 -2.38 -18.24
N VAL A 208 10.52 -2.23 -18.18
CA VAL A 208 11.21 -1.63 -17.02
C VAL A 208 10.75 -0.19 -16.77
N ARG A 209 10.53 0.60 -17.83
CA ARG A 209 10.09 2.01 -17.71
C ARG A 209 8.65 2.15 -17.21
N GLN A 210 7.84 1.09 -17.33
CA GLN A 210 6.46 1.10 -16.84
C GLN A 210 6.34 0.64 -15.38
N ARG A 211 7.43 0.15 -14.78
CA ARG A 211 7.36 -0.39 -13.42
C ARG A 211 7.24 0.73 -12.38
N PRO A 212 6.22 0.69 -11.50
CA PRO A 212 6.03 1.73 -10.50
C PRO A 212 7.17 1.85 -9.47
N ASP A 213 7.89 0.76 -9.20
CA ASP A 213 9.05 0.80 -8.30
C ASP A 213 10.25 1.54 -8.90
N VAL A 214 10.48 1.37 -10.20
CA VAL A 214 11.51 2.10 -10.96
C VAL A 214 11.15 3.58 -11.06
N LEU A 215 9.89 3.90 -11.41
CA LEU A 215 9.41 5.28 -11.47
C LEU A 215 9.53 6.00 -10.11
N ALA A 216 9.21 5.30 -9.02
CA ALA A 216 9.38 5.86 -7.68
C ALA A 216 10.86 6.11 -7.34
N ALA A 217 11.77 5.24 -7.77
CA ALA A 217 13.21 5.43 -7.56
C ALA A 217 13.76 6.59 -8.39
N GLU A 218 13.34 6.72 -9.66
CA GLU A 218 13.71 7.83 -10.54
C GLU A 218 13.23 9.17 -9.99
N ALA A 219 11.98 9.24 -9.52
CA ALA A 219 11.43 10.44 -8.89
C ALA A 219 12.20 10.81 -7.59
N ARG A 220 12.59 9.84 -6.77
CA ARG A 220 13.44 10.12 -5.59
C ARG A 220 14.83 10.63 -5.98
N LEU A 221 15.42 10.07 -7.04
CA LEU A 221 16.70 10.54 -7.58
C LEU A 221 16.58 11.99 -8.08
N HIS A 222 15.50 12.31 -8.79
CA HIS A 222 15.18 13.67 -9.23
C HIS A 222 15.11 14.62 -8.03
N GLY A 223 14.35 14.28 -7.00
CA GLY A 223 14.23 15.09 -5.78
C GLY A 223 15.57 15.33 -5.09
N ALA A 224 16.42 14.29 -5.01
CA ALA A 224 17.78 14.41 -4.47
C ALA A 224 18.66 15.32 -5.33
N SER A 225 18.55 15.24 -6.67
CA SER A 225 19.26 16.13 -7.58
C SER A 225 18.83 17.59 -7.42
N ALA A 226 17.52 17.83 -7.28
CA ALA A 226 16.99 19.16 -7.00
C ALA A 226 17.50 19.71 -5.64
N ALA A 227 17.63 18.87 -4.62
CA ALA A 227 18.21 19.26 -3.33
C ALA A 227 19.68 19.72 -3.44
N ILE A 228 20.47 19.17 -4.37
CA ILE A 228 21.82 19.68 -4.66
C ILE A 228 21.73 21.12 -5.19
N GLY A 229 20.75 21.42 -6.04
CA GLY A 229 20.49 22.76 -6.55
C GLY A 229 20.10 23.75 -5.45
N VAL A 230 19.28 23.32 -4.48
CA VAL A 230 18.96 24.11 -3.28
C VAL A 230 20.22 24.42 -2.47
N ALA A 231 21.04 23.40 -2.20
CA ALA A 231 22.30 23.57 -1.46
C ALA A 231 23.29 24.48 -2.21
N THR A 232 23.35 24.39 -3.53
CA THR A 232 24.19 25.26 -4.37
C THR A 232 23.73 26.71 -4.31
N ALA A 233 22.42 26.97 -4.36
CA ALA A 233 21.87 28.32 -4.23
C ALA A 233 22.13 28.93 -2.85
N ALA A 234 22.22 28.09 -1.80
CA ALA A 234 22.55 28.55 -0.45
C ALA A 234 24.01 29.04 -0.29
N LEU A 235 24.88 28.79 -1.27
CA LEU A 235 26.24 29.35 -1.32
C LEU A 235 26.26 30.82 -1.80
N LEU A 236 25.13 31.32 -2.30
CA LEU A 236 24.99 32.65 -2.89
C LEU A 236 24.16 33.56 -1.97
N PRO A 237 24.26 34.89 -2.12
CA PRO A 237 23.45 35.82 -1.33
C PRO A 237 21.95 35.59 -1.56
N SER A 238 21.17 35.63 -0.48
CA SER A 238 19.71 35.64 -0.57
C SER A 238 19.18 37.07 -0.58
N LEU A 239 18.24 37.37 -1.47
CA LEU A 239 17.55 38.66 -1.52
C LEU A 239 16.12 38.49 -1.04
N ARG A 240 15.76 39.23 0.01
CA ARG A 240 14.43 39.24 0.60
C ARG A 240 13.97 40.69 0.75
N LEU A 241 12.74 40.96 0.35
CA LEU A 241 12.06 42.24 0.57
C LEU A 241 11.14 42.04 1.78
N ASP A 242 11.30 42.86 2.83
CA ASP A 242 10.52 42.83 4.08
C ASP A 242 9.99 44.24 4.40
#